data_AF-A0A3Q9G3E0-F1
#
_entry.id   AF-A0A3Q9G3E0-F1
#
_cell.length_a   1.000
_cell.length_b   1.000
_cell.length_c   1.000
_cell.angle_alpha   90.00
_cell.angle_beta   90.00
_cell.angle_gamma   90.00
#
_symmetry.space_group_name_H-M   'P 1'
#
loop_
_entity.id
_entity.type
_entity.pdbx_description
1 polymer ?
#
loop_
_entity_poly.entity_id
_entity_poly.type
_entity_poly.pdbx_seq_one_letter_code
_entity_poly.pdbx_strand_id
1 'polypeptide(L)'
;MMRMLKAASPWLLRAFVLLVALSFVIEVPVWLVFAPLGLAIAVPSPRADDESPQTMHAPVTGRWVAINSPATKVPSHGVRTLGQAFAVDILQASDSPRESAPGWQWRQAEPQEFPSFGEPVLAAGSGTVIAAHDGKRDHRARNTWPGLIYMMSLEAFGRELAGHRSIIGNHVILDHSDGTFSMYAHLKHGSAAVCVGQKVRAGDVLGAVGNTGNTSEPHLHFQLMDRPQAAMAAGLPFRWSPLTIEPDPDPHWAPKKPVAETVEGLPATGQIFRTPESGVMPQPKREASC
;
A
#
# COMPACT_ATOMS: atom_id res chain seq x y z
N MET A 1 5.15 -8.27 -27.24
CA MET A 1 5.48 -6.84 -27.40
C MET A 1 5.22 -6.01 -26.12
N MET A 2 4.00 -5.96 -25.59
CA MET A 2 3.64 -5.14 -24.40
C MET A 2 4.39 -5.51 -23.10
N ARG A 3 4.62 -6.81 -22.84
CA ARG A 3 5.40 -7.30 -21.68
C ARG A 3 6.87 -6.85 -21.72
N MET A 4 7.49 -6.82 -22.91
CA MET A 4 8.88 -6.36 -23.11
C MET A 4 9.00 -4.84 -22.93
N LEU A 5 8.03 -4.07 -23.45
CA LEU A 5 8.00 -2.61 -23.29
C LEU A 5 7.86 -2.19 -21.81
N LYS A 6 7.07 -2.92 -21.02
CA LYS A 6 6.95 -2.69 -19.58
C LYS A 6 8.27 -2.97 -18.86
N ALA A 7 8.90 -4.12 -19.11
CA ALA A 7 10.21 -4.43 -18.55
C ALA A 7 11.30 -3.40 -18.92
N ALA A 8 11.15 -2.73 -20.06
CA ALA A 8 12.04 -1.68 -20.53
C ALA A 8 11.79 -0.29 -19.88
N SER A 9 10.61 -0.01 -19.31
CA SER A 9 10.27 1.30 -18.72
C SER A 9 11.31 1.86 -17.72
N PRO A 10 11.79 1.10 -16.72
CA PRO A 10 12.86 1.58 -15.84
C PRO A 10 14.19 1.85 -16.57
N TRP A 11 14.47 1.16 -17.67
CA TRP A 11 15.64 1.41 -18.51
C TRP A 11 15.48 2.65 -19.39
N LEU A 12 14.26 2.92 -19.87
CA LEU A 12 13.93 4.14 -20.61
C LEU A 12 14.08 5.39 -19.74
N LEU A 13 13.66 5.32 -18.47
CA LEU A 13 13.84 6.44 -17.53
C LEU A 13 15.32 6.67 -17.20
N ARG A 14 16.12 5.59 -17.03
CA ARG A 14 17.58 5.70 -16.87
C ARG A 14 18.27 6.27 -18.12
N ALA A 15 17.83 5.85 -19.31
CA ALA A 15 18.32 6.38 -20.57
C ALA A 15 17.99 7.87 -20.72
N PHE A 16 16.78 8.30 -20.32
CA PHE A 16 16.40 9.72 -20.26
C PHE A 16 17.35 10.51 -19.36
N VAL A 17 17.57 10.08 -18.11
CA VAL A 17 18.47 10.76 -17.16
C VAL A 17 19.90 10.84 -17.70
N LEU A 18 20.40 9.75 -18.30
CA LEU A 18 21.73 9.72 -18.92
C LEU A 18 21.83 10.70 -20.09
N LEU A 19 20.82 10.76 -20.96
CA LEU A 19 20.80 11.66 -22.12
C LEU A 19 20.69 13.13 -21.69
N VAL A 20 19.95 13.42 -20.62
CA VAL A 20 19.93 14.75 -20.00
C VAL A 20 21.34 15.12 -19.53
N ALA A 21 22.02 14.26 -18.76
CA ALA A 21 23.38 14.53 -18.32
C ALA A 21 24.37 14.71 -19.50
N LEU A 22 24.24 13.87 -20.53
CA LEU A 22 25.11 13.90 -21.71
C LEU A 22 24.88 15.17 -22.56
N SER A 23 23.66 15.70 -22.58
CA SER A 23 23.32 16.95 -23.29
C SER A 23 24.04 18.19 -22.77
N PHE A 24 24.62 18.14 -21.55
CA PHE A 24 25.49 19.20 -21.03
C PHE A 24 26.93 19.12 -21.53
N VAL A 25 27.33 18.01 -22.16
CA VAL A 25 28.71 17.73 -22.57
C VAL A 25 28.82 17.61 -24.10
N ILE A 26 27.78 17.14 -24.78
CA ILE A 26 27.73 17.02 -26.24
C ILE A 26 26.39 17.53 -26.78
N GLU A 27 26.39 17.98 -28.04
CA GLU A 27 25.14 18.35 -28.72
C GLU A 27 24.30 17.10 -29.00
N VAL A 28 23.22 16.93 -28.23
CA VAL A 28 22.20 15.92 -28.47
C VAL A 28 20.91 16.63 -28.90
N PRO A 29 20.31 16.27 -30.06
CA PRO A 29 19.01 16.80 -30.44
C PRO A 29 17.98 16.61 -29.33
N VAL A 30 17.27 17.68 -28.96
CA VAL A 30 16.31 17.69 -27.83
C VAL A 30 15.29 16.55 -27.94
N TRP A 31 14.80 16.25 -29.14
CA TRP A 31 13.84 15.16 -29.34
C TRP A 31 14.40 13.77 -28.98
N LEU A 32 15.71 13.52 -29.17
CA LEU A 32 16.36 12.27 -28.74
C LEU A 32 16.50 12.20 -27.23
N VAL A 33 16.74 13.34 -26.57
CA VAL A 33 16.75 13.43 -25.11
C VAL A 33 15.39 13.04 -24.55
N PHE A 34 14.29 13.57 -25.11
CA PHE A 34 12.94 13.32 -24.58
C PHE A 34 12.26 12.05 -25.13
N ALA A 35 12.77 11.42 -26.19
CA ALA A 35 12.16 10.23 -26.78
C ALA A 35 12.02 9.04 -25.79
N PRO A 36 13.02 8.69 -24.95
CA PRO A 36 12.86 7.64 -23.94
C PRO A 36 11.83 7.99 -22.87
N LEU A 37 11.73 9.26 -22.46
CA LEU A 37 10.71 9.71 -21.52
C LEU A 37 9.31 9.62 -22.14
N GLY A 38 9.14 10.09 -23.38
CA GLY A 38 7.88 9.98 -24.11
C GLY A 38 7.46 8.52 -24.30
N LEU A 39 8.41 7.63 -24.61
CA LEU A 39 8.15 6.20 -24.73
C LEU A 39 7.79 5.58 -23.38
N ALA A 40 8.47 5.95 -22.29
CA ALA A 40 8.17 5.47 -20.94
C ALA A 40 6.75 5.89 -20.48
N ILE A 41 6.35 7.13 -20.79
CA ILE A 41 4.99 7.66 -20.51
C ILE A 41 3.93 6.95 -21.37
N ALA A 42 4.27 6.64 -22.64
CA ALA A 42 3.36 5.97 -23.56
C ALA A 42 3.11 4.49 -23.23
N VAL A 43 3.89 3.88 -22.32
CA VAL A 43 3.64 2.50 -21.87
C VAL A 43 2.46 2.48 -20.90
N PRO A 44 1.29 1.92 -21.27
CA PRO A 44 0.14 1.91 -20.38
C PRO A 44 0.41 1.05 -19.14
N SER A 45 -0.01 1.51 -17.96
CA SER A 45 0.09 0.73 -16.72
C SER A 45 -0.55 -0.66 -16.89
N PRO A 46 -0.04 -1.70 -16.21
CA PRO A 46 -0.75 -2.96 -16.06
C PRO A 46 -2.20 -2.74 -15.58
N ARG A 47 -3.14 -3.51 -16.14
CA ARG A 47 -4.57 -3.48 -15.82
C ARG A 47 -5.06 -4.92 -15.70
N ALA A 48 -6.00 -5.14 -14.78
CA ALA A 48 -6.64 -6.41 -14.51
C ALA A 48 -8.09 -6.18 -14.05
N ASP A 49 -8.72 -5.15 -14.60
CA ASP A 49 -10.02 -4.65 -14.13
C ASP A 49 -11.15 -5.64 -14.43
N ASP A 50 -10.97 -6.47 -15.45
CA ASP A 50 -11.93 -7.49 -15.90
C ASP A 50 -11.73 -8.85 -15.20
N GLU A 51 -10.72 -8.98 -14.33
CA GLU A 51 -10.50 -10.21 -13.55
C GLU A 51 -11.58 -10.37 -12.47
N SER A 52 -11.92 -11.62 -12.15
CA SER A 52 -12.89 -11.89 -11.08
C SER A 52 -12.27 -11.59 -9.71
N PRO A 53 -12.99 -10.92 -8.78
CA PRO A 53 -12.47 -10.65 -7.44
C PRO A 53 -12.11 -11.92 -6.68
N GLN A 54 -10.87 -12.00 -6.19
CA GLN A 54 -10.41 -13.11 -5.37
C GLN A 54 -10.88 -12.97 -3.93
N THR A 55 -11.34 -14.07 -3.32
CA THR A 55 -11.73 -14.07 -1.90
C THR A 55 -10.50 -14.23 -1.01
N MET A 56 -10.27 -13.25 -0.14
CA MET A 56 -9.19 -13.24 0.85
C MET A 56 -9.77 -13.04 2.25
N HIS A 57 -8.98 -13.33 3.29
CA HIS A 57 -9.31 -12.88 4.64
C HIS A 57 -8.89 -11.43 4.83
N ALA A 58 -9.60 -10.70 5.69
CA ALA A 58 -9.14 -9.39 6.12
C ALA A 58 -7.80 -9.54 6.90
N PRO A 59 -6.79 -8.69 6.65
CA PRO A 59 -5.46 -8.83 7.22
C PRO A 59 -5.35 -8.28 8.66
N VAL A 60 -6.48 -8.14 9.35
CA VAL A 60 -6.61 -7.54 10.69
C VAL A 60 -7.79 -8.17 11.42
N THR A 61 -7.84 -7.99 12.74
CA THR A 61 -8.97 -8.39 13.60
C THR A 61 -9.63 -7.19 14.26
N GLY A 62 -10.91 -7.29 14.60
CA GLY A 62 -11.64 -6.23 15.31
C GLY A 62 -12.29 -5.22 14.36
N ARG A 63 -12.34 -3.95 14.79
CA ARG A 63 -13.11 -2.87 14.15
C ARG A 63 -12.21 -1.84 13.46
N TRP A 64 -12.41 -1.64 12.17
CA TRP A 64 -11.53 -0.85 11.29
C TRP A 64 -12.36 0.02 10.34
N VAL A 65 -11.75 1.07 9.81
CA VAL A 65 -12.33 1.95 8.78
C VAL A 65 -11.44 1.92 7.53
N ALA A 66 -12.05 1.89 6.35
CA ALA A 66 -11.31 2.06 5.09
C ALA A 66 -11.18 3.54 4.74
N ILE A 67 -9.96 4.00 4.47
CA ILE A 67 -9.70 5.40 4.07
C ILE A 67 -9.50 5.54 2.57
N ASN A 68 -8.93 4.53 1.92
CA ASN A 68 -8.90 4.39 0.47
C ASN A 68 -9.37 2.99 0.10
N SER A 69 -10.36 2.88 -0.79
CA SER A 69 -10.91 1.57 -1.16
C SER A 69 -11.36 1.49 -2.61
N PRO A 70 -11.12 0.36 -3.30
CA PRO A 70 -11.66 0.09 -4.61
C PRO A 70 -13.14 -0.23 -4.59
N ALA A 71 -13.77 -0.37 -3.42
CA ALA A 71 -15.23 -0.35 -3.31
C ALA A 71 -15.79 1.05 -3.59
N THR A 72 -14.99 2.12 -3.50
CA THR A 72 -15.44 3.49 -3.82
C THR A 72 -14.99 3.97 -5.19
N LYS A 73 -13.75 3.66 -5.57
CA LYS A 73 -13.16 4.15 -6.82
C LYS A 73 -12.04 3.23 -7.27
N VAL A 74 -11.97 2.95 -8.57
CA VAL A 74 -10.82 2.28 -9.19
C VAL A 74 -10.16 3.22 -10.22
N PRO A 75 -8.85 3.50 -10.12
CA PRO A 75 -7.92 3.07 -9.06
C PRO A 75 -8.20 3.77 -7.72
N SER A 76 -8.12 3.04 -6.62
CA SER A 76 -8.43 3.53 -5.26
C SER A 76 -7.55 4.68 -4.82
N HIS A 77 -6.26 4.63 -5.17
CA HIS A 77 -5.26 5.65 -4.84
C HIS A 77 -5.02 6.66 -5.99
N GLY A 78 -5.91 6.69 -6.98
CA GLY A 78 -5.81 7.59 -8.14
C GLY A 78 -4.75 7.19 -9.19
N VAL A 79 -3.89 6.21 -8.89
CA VAL A 79 -2.84 5.70 -9.79
C VAL A 79 -2.89 4.17 -9.89
N ARG A 80 -2.40 3.64 -11.02
CA ARG A 80 -2.33 2.19 -11.28
C ARG A 80 -0.91 1.62 -11.14
N THR A 81 0.08 2.50 -10.96
CA THR A 81 1.46 2.12 -10.74
C THR A 81 1.61 1.43 -9.38
N LEU A 82 2.67 0.65 -9.21
CA LEU A 82 2.92 -0.12 -7.98
C LEU A 82 1.90 -1.22 -7.65
N GLY A 83 1.03 -1.60 -8.59
CA GLY A 83 0.00 -2.62 -8.34
C GLY A 83 -1.13 -2.16 -7.42
N GLN A 84 -1.27 -0.85 -7.16
CA GLN A 84 -2.20 -0.35 -6.15
C GLN A 84 -3.61 -0.02 -6.66
N ALA A 85 -3.95 -0.44 -7.89
CA ALA A 85 -5.24 -0.09 -8.52
C ALA A 85 -6.44 -0.53 -7.66
N PHE A 86 -6.33 -1.70 -7.03
CA PHE A 86 -7.33 -2.26 -6.13
C PHE A 86 -6.86 -2.28 -4.67
N ALA A 87 -5.82 -1.53 -4.33
CA ALA A 87 -5.31 -1.50 -2.95
C ALA A 87 -6.33 -0.88 -1.98
N VAL A 88 -6.25 -1.29 -0.73
CA VAL A 88 -7.05 -0.78 0.38
C VAL A 88 -6.13 -0.24 1.47
N ASP A 89 -6.43 0.96 1.95
CA ASP A 89 -5.86 1.51 3.17
C ASP A 89 -6.89 1.44 4.30
N ILE A 90 -6.47 0.92 5.46
CA ILE A 90 -7.33 0.80 6.65
C ILE A 90 -6.66 1.34 7.91
N LEU A 91 -7.50 1.90 8.78
CA LEU A 91 -7.16 2.39 10.12
C LEU A 91 -8.02 1.66 11.15
N GLN A 92 -7.53 1.52 12.38
CA GLN A 92 -8.39 1.12 13.49
C GLN A 92 -9.43 2.23 13.70
N ALA A 93 -10.71 1.87 13.77
CA ALA A 93 -11.76 2.88 13.94
C ALA A 93 -11.70 3.46 15.37
N SER A 94 -11.60 4.78 15.47
CA SER A 94 -11.38 5.51 16.72
C SER A 94 -12.50 6.53 16.94
N ASP A 95 -13.07 6.56 18.14
CA ASP A 95 -14.04 7.59 18.54
C ASP A 95 -13.34 8.90 18.96
N SER A 96 -12.00 8.96 18.88
CA SER A 96 -11.19 10.09 19.32
C SER A 96 -11.18 11.23 18.29
N PRO A 97 -11.45 12.49 18.70
CA PRO A 97 -11.46 13.65 17.80
C PRO A 97 -10.07 14.11 17.31
N ARG A 98 -8.97 13.42 17.66
CA ARG A 98 -7.60 13.81 17.28
C ARG A 98 -7.23 13.47 15.83
N GLU A 99 -7.98 12.60 15.16
CA GLU A 99 -7.55 11.91 13.94
C GLU A 99 -8.10 12.52 12.63
N SER A 100 -8.84 13.62 12.72
CA SER A 100 -9.95 13.81 11.76
C SER A 100 -9.78 14.94 10.74
N ALA A 101 -8.81 15.84 10.93
CA ALA A 101 -8.50 16.85 9.93
C ALA A 101 -7.09 17.43 10.15
N PRO A 102 -6.33 17.73 9.08
CA PRO A 102 -5.06 18.39 9.22
C PRO A 102 -5.23 19.75 9.90
N GLY A 103 -4.68 19.89 11.10
CA GLY A 103 -4.61 21.18 11.79
C GLY A 103 -3.36 21.95 11.40
N TRP A 104 -3.29 23.22 11.81
CA TRP A 104 -2.10 24.07 11.65
C TRP A 104 -1.10 23.93 12.81
N GLN A 105 -0.95 22.72 13.36
CA GLN A 105 0.04 22.48 14.41
C GLN A 105 1.44 22.22 13.81
N TRP A 106 2.46 22.80 14.42
CA TRP A 106 3.87 22.55 14.07
C TRP A 106 4.38 21.22 14.62
N ARG A 107 3.82 20.74 15.73
CA ARG A 107 4.15 19.44 16.30
C ARG A 107 3.52 18.34 15.45
N GLN A 108 4.36 17.54 14.83
CA GLN A 108 3.98 16.26 14.25
C GLN A 108 3.84 15.21 15.36
N ALA A 109 2.71 14.48 15.38
CA ALA A 109 2.42 13.46 16.37
C ALA A 109 3.35 12.24 16.21
N GLU A 110 3.69 11.62 17.32
CA GLU A 110 4.40 10.35 17.32
C GLU A 110 3.47 9.22 16.85
N PRO A 111 3.97 8.21 16.12
CA PRO A 111 3.13 7.11 15.63
C PRO A 111 2.36 6.38 16.74
N GLN A 112 2.93 6.28 17.94
CA GLN A 112 2.31 5.61 19.09
C GLN A 112 1.07 6.34 19.63
N GLU A 113 0.82 7.58 19.19
CA GLU A 113 -0.39 8.33 19.54
C GLU A 113 -1.61 7.88 18.71
N PHE A 114 -1.42 7.06 17.67
CA PHE A 114 -2.49 6.58 16.80
C PHE A 114 -2.90 5.15 17.17
N PRO A 115 -4.20 4.85 17.25
CA PRO A 115 -4.69 3.55 17.68
C PRO A 115 -4.26 2.40 16.75
N SER A 116 -4.16 2.66 15.45
CA SER A 116 -3.67 1.68 14.47
C SER A 116 -2.23 1.24 14.73
N PHE A 117 -1.37 2.07 15.33
CA PHE A 117 0.06 1.80 15.39
C PHE A 117 0.39 0.63 16.33
N GLY A 118 1.05 -0.39 15.79
CA GLY A 118 1.42 -1.59 16.54
C GLY A 118 0.35 -2.69 16.53
N GLU A 119 -0.80 -2.46 15.90
CA GLU A 119 -1.82 -3.49 15.73
C GLU A 119 -1.29 -4.65 14.87
N PRO A 120 -1.63 -5.92 15.19
CA PRO A 120 -1.15 -7.08 14.44
C PRO A 120 -1.62 -7.07 12.99
N VAL A 121 -0.70 -7.37 12.07
CA VAL A 121 -1.00 -7.60 10.65
C VAL A 121 -0.97 -9.08 10.37
N LEU A 122 -2.06 -9.59 9.81
CA LEU A 122 -2.29 -11.01 9.57
C LEU A 122 -2.19 -11.35 8.08
N ALA A 123 -1.75 -12.57 7.78
CA ALA A 123 -1.81 -13.11 6.44
C ALA A 123 -3.27 -13.24 5.99
N ALA A 124 -3.57 -12.61 4.86
CA ALA A 124 -4.89 -12.63 4.22
C ALA A 124 -5.18 -13.97 3.52
N GLY A 125 -4.14 -14.76 3.26
CA GLY A 125 -4.22 -16.06 2.58
C GLY A 125 -2.98 -16.89 2.88
N SER A 126 -3.05 -18.20 2.65
CA SER A 126 -1.88 -19.06 2.77
C SER A 126 -0.87 -18.74 1.66
N GLY A 127 0.42 -18.79 1.95
CA GLY A 127 1.44 -18.46 0.95
C GLY A 127 2.87 -18.65 1.45
N THR A 128 3.82 -18.36 0.58
CA THR A 128 5.25 -18.32 0.91
C THR A 128 5.73 -16.88 0.95
N VAL A 129 6.43 -16.50 2.01
CA VAL A 129 7.03 -15.17 2.15
C VAL A 129 8.15 -15.04 1.13
N ILE A 130 8.01 -14.12 0.17
CA ILE A 130 9.03 -13.86 -0.86
C ILE A 130 9.77 -12.54 -0.66
N ALA A 131 9.23 -11.66 0.17
CA ALA A 131 9.90 -10.46 0.65
C ALA A 131 9.46 -10.14 2.08
N ALA A 132 10.43 -9.77 2.92
CA ALA A 132 10.20 -9.23 4.26
C ALA A 132 11.23 -8.11 4.46
N HIS A 133 10.76 -6.87 4.43
CA HIS A 133 11.57 -5.67 4.61
C HIS A 133 11.19 -5.01 5.92
N ASP A 134 12.17 -4.81 6.80
CA ASP A 134 11.92 -4.33 8.17
C ASP A 134 12.96 -3.34 8.71
N GLY A 135 13.81 -2.80 7.82
CA GLY A 135 14.94 -1.94 8.21
C GLY A 135 14.66 -0.44 8.23
N LYS A 136 13.47 0.00 7.77
CA LYS A 136 13.13 1.44 7.72
C LYS A 136 12.53 1.85 9.05
N ARG A 137 13.00 2.96 9.61
CA ARG A 137 12.45 3.54 10.84
C ARG A 137 11.09 4.20 10.56
N ASP A 138 10.16 4.05 11.50
CA ASP A 138 8.93 4.83 11.52
C ASP A 138 9.26 6.32 11.68
N HIS A 139 8.57 7.17 10.93
CA HIS A 139 8.67 8.62 11.07
C HIS A 139 7.44 9.16 11.79
N ARG A 140 7.51 10.40 12.25
CA ARG A 140 6.35 11.10 12.82
C ARG A 140 5.23 11.23 11.79
N ALA A 141 4.00 11.33 12.28
CA ALA A 141 2.84 11.54 11.42
C ALA A 141 2.90 12.91 10.73
N ARG A 142 2.52 12.92 9.47
CA ARG A 142 2.42 14.11 8.61
C ARG A 142 0.95 14.53 8.49
N ASN A 143 0.18 14.36 9.56
CA ASN A 143 -1.26 14.61 9.64
C ASN A 143 -1.62 16.08 9.94
N THR A 144 -0.70 17.02 9.73
CA THR A 144 -0.93 18.48 9.86
C THR A 144 -0.73 19.16 8.51
N TRP A 145 -1.29 20.36 8.31
CA TRP A 145 -1.08 21.12 7.07
C TRP A 145 0.41 21.31 6.74
N PRO A 146 1.28 21.76 7.69
CA PRO A 146 2.71 21.83 7.44
C PRO A 146 3.34 20.46 7.09
N GLY A 147 2.92 19.40 7.79
CA GLY A 147 3.41 18.03 7.53
C GLY A 147 3.03 17.52 6.13
N LEU A 148 1.79 17.73 5.71
CA LEU A 148 1.31 17.36 4.37
C LEU A 148 2.00 18.18 3.28
N ILE A 149 2.19 19.49 3.48
CA ILE A 149 2.92 20.32 2.52
C ILE A 149 4.35 19.80 2.38
N TYR A 150 5.02 19.49 3.48
CA TYR A 150 6.36 18.90 3.47
C TYR A 150 6.40 17.56 2.73
N MET A 151 5.42 16.68 2.98
CA MET A 151 5.27 15.38 2.29
C MET A 151 5.08 15.52 0.77
N MET A 152 4.22 16.46 0.38
CA MET A 152 3.82 16.70 -1.02
C MET A 152 4.86 17.50 -1.82
N SER A 153 5.79 18.19 -1.15
CA SER A 153 6.83 19.00 -1.79
C SER A 153 8.22 18.35 -1.65
N LEU A 154 8.95 18.67 -0.58
CA LEU A 154 10.35 18.31 -0.39
C LEU A 154 10.56 16.78 -0.40
N GLU A 155 9.71 16.03 0.29
CA GLU A 155 9.83 14.57 0.28
C GLU A 155 9.39 13.96 -1.04
N ALA A 156 8.46 14.59 -1.78
CA ALA A 156 8.01 14.06 -3.06
C ALA A 156 9.15 13.98 -4.07
N PHE A 157 9.99 15.00 -4.12
CA PHE A 157 11.18 15.00 -4.95
C PHE A 157 12.19 13.92 -4.51
N GLY A 158 12.46 13.81 -3.20
CA GLY A 158 13.39 12.82 -2.66
C GLY A 158 12.94 11.37 -2.85
N ARG A 159 11.63 11.09 -2.73
CA ARG A 159 11.05 9.75 -2.90
C ARG A 159 11.21 9.22 -4.33
N GLU A 160 11.00 10.08 -5.32
CA GLU A 160 11.14 9.70 -6.73
C GLU A 160 12.56 9.19 -7.03
N LEU A 161 13.57 9.84 -6.44
CA LEU A 161 14.97 9.45 -6.56
C LEU A 161 15.32 8.20 -5.73
N ALA A 162 14.74 8.04 -4.54
CA ALA A 162 14.98 6.91 -3.64
C ALA A 162 14.30 5.60 -4.09
N GLY A 163 13.43 5.66 -5.10
CA GLY A 163 12.76 4.52 -5.70
C GLY A 163 11.60 3.95 -4.88
N HIS A 164 10.88 3.00 -5.49
CA HIS A 164 9.59 2.48 -5.01
C HIS A 164 9.59 1.91 -3.58
N ARG A 165 10.71 1.33 -3.11
CA ARG A 165 10.82 0.82 -1.73
C ARG A 165 10.69 1.93 -0.69
N SER A 166 11.11 3.14 -1.04
CA SER A 166 10.96 4.30 -0.17
C SER A 166 9.49 4.70 0.02
N ILE A 167 8.65 4.44 -0.98
CA ILE A 167 7.20 4.67 -0.98
C ILE A 167 6.50 3.57 -0.17
N ILE A 168 6.79 2.30 -0.46
CA ILE A 168 6.16 1.14 0.19
C ILE A 168 6.51 1.05 1.69
N GLY A 169 7.74 1.41 2.07
CA GLY A 169 8.21 1.26 3.46
C GLY A 169 8.58 -0.19 3.80
N ASN A 170 8.51 -0.53 5.08
CA ASN A 170 8.63 -1.92 5.53
C ASN A 170 7.39 -2.69 5.07
N HIS A 171 7.60 -3.92 4.58
CA HIS A 171 6.53 -4.68 3.97
C HIS A 171 6.83 -6.18 3.93
N VAL A 172 5.76 -6.95 3.84
CA VAL A 172 5.79 -8.38 3.53
C VAL A 172 5.09 -8.62 2.20
N ILE A 173 5.64 -9.51 1.37
CA ILE A 173 4.97 -10.01 0.15
C ILE A 173 4.86 -11.52 0.26
N LEU A 174 3.65 -12.03 0.05
CA LEU A 174 3.35 -13.46 -0.01
C LEU A 174 3.10 -13.89 -1.46
N ASP A 175 3.62 -15.05 -1.84
CA ASP A 175 3.26 -15.80 -3.05
C ASP A 175 2.21 -16.85 -2.68
N HIS A 176 1.02 -16.75 -3.28
CA HIS A 176 -0.11 -17.66 -3.02
C HIS A 176 -0.08 -18.94 -3.86
N SER A 177 0.97 -19.14 -4.67
CA SER A 177 1.21 -20.30 -5.56
C SER A 177 0.22 -20.49 -6.72
N ASP A 178 -0.76 -19.59 -6.87
CA ASP A 178 -1.72 -19.54 -7.96
C ASP A 178 -1.40 -18.44 -8.99
N GLY A 179 -0.23 -17.81 -8.86
CA GLY A 179 0.19 -16.66 -9.68
C GLY A 179 -0.21 -15.30 -9.09
N THR A 180 -0.82 -15.27 -7.90
CA THR A 180 -1.13 -14.03 -7.19
C THR A 180 -0.21 -13.78 -6.02
N PHE A 181 -0.05 -12.50 -5.70
CA PHE A 181 0.84 -12.02 -4.66
C PHE A 181 0.14 -10.98 -3.81
N SER A 182 0.13 -11.12 -2.49
CA SER A 182 -0.35 -10.08 -1.59
C SER A 182 0.81 -9.27 -1.02
N MET A 183 0.61 -7.97 -0.85
CA MET A 183 1.56 -7.07 -0.19
C MET A 183 0.91 -6.37 0.99
N TYR A 184 1.64 -6.35 2.10
CA TYR A 184 1.30 -5.70 3.36
C TYR A 184 2.36 -4.62 3.59
N ALA A 185 2.00 -3.35 3.44
CA ALA A 185 2.95 -2.25 3.43
C ALA A 185 2.83 -1.36 4.67
N HIS A 186 3.77 -0.41 4.79
CA HIS A 186 3.86 0.53 5.90
C HIS A 186 4.04 -0.12 7.29
N LEU A 187 4.63 -1.31 7.34
CA LEU A 187 4.83 -2.05 8.58
C LEU A 187 5.75 -1.30 9.55
N LYS A 188 5.56 -1.56 10.84
CA LYS A 188 6.36 -0.98 11.92
C LYS A 188 7.79 -1.48 11.86
N HIS A 189 8.74 -0.60 12.16
CA HIS A 189 10.16 -0.96 12.23
C HIS A 189 10.44 -2.04 13.28
N GLY A 190 11.15 -3.08 12.87
CA GLY A 190 11.50 -4.21 13.72
C GLY A 190 10.30 -5.10 14.09
N SER A 191 9.22 -5.06 13.30
CA SER A 191 7.99 -5.80 13.60
C SER A 191 7.77 -7.05 12.76
N ALA A 192 8.57 -7.28 11.71
CA ALA A 192 8.38 -8.45 10.85
C ALA A 192 8.50 -9.74 11.68
N ALA A 193 7.44 -10.54 11.68
CA ALA A 193 7.35 -11.79 12.43
C ALA A 193 7.68 -13.03 11.58
N VAL A 194 8.14 -12.81 10.35
CA VAL A 194 8.38 -13.84 9.34
C VAL A 194 9.67 -13.61 8.57
N CYS A 195 10.30 -14.69 8.10
CA CYS A 195 11.49 -14.63 7.24
C CYS A 195 11.16 -15.05 5.80
N VAL A 196 11.95 -14.60 4.82
CA VAL A 196 11.82 -15.03 3.41
C VAL A 196 11.98 -16.55 3.31
N GLY A 197 11.10 -17.19 2.55
CA GLY A 197 11.00 -18.64 2.39
C GLY A 197 10.03 -19.31 3.37
N GLN A 198 9.58 -18.61 4.41
CA GLN A 198 8.62 -19.15 5.38
C GLN A 198 7.25 -19.35 4.72
N LYS A 199 6.63 -20.50 4.99
CA LYS A 199 5.22 -20.74 4.65
C LYS A 199 4.34 -20.25 5.78
N VAL A 200 3.29 -19.52 5.43
CA VAL A 200 2.28 -19.00 6.35
C VAL A 200 0.89 -19.46 5.91
N ARG A 201 -0.02 -19.53 6.87
CA ARG A 201 -1.46 -19.75 6.67
C ARG A 201 -2.18 -18.42 6.83
N ALA A 202 -3.39 -18.32 6.27
CA ALA A 202 -4.27 -17.20 6.59
C ALA A 202 -4.40 -17.07 8.12
N GLY A 203 -4.38 -15.83 8.63
CA GLY A 203 -4.42 -15.53 10.06
C GLY A 203 -3.07 -15.57 10.79
N ASP A 204 -2.00 -16.08 10.19
CA ASP A 204 -0.67 -15.99 10.80
C ASP A 204 -0.20 -14.53 10.89
N VAL A 205 0.46 -14.17 11.99
CA VAL A 205 1.01 -12.82 12.19
C VAL A 205 2.21 -12.62 11.27
N LEU A 206 2.18 -11.56 10.46
CA LEU A 206 3.26 -11.16 9.56
C LEU A 206 4.10 -10.03 10.15
N GLY A 207 3.49 -9.17 10.97
CA GLY A 207 4.15 -8.09 11.68
C GLY A 207 3.14 -7.17 12.34
N ALA A 208 3.44 -5.88 12.42
CA ALA A 208 2.53 -4.89 13.00
C ALA A 208 2.39 -3.65 12.12
N VAL A 209 1.24 -2.98 12.22
CA VAL A 209 0.98 -1.71 11.54
C VAL A 209 1.97 -0.65 12.02
N GLY A 210 2.55 0.07 11.07
CA GLY A 210 3.56 1.09 11.32
C GLY A 210 3.25 2.41 10.64
N ASN A 211 4.30 3.21 10.49
CA ASN A 211 4.30 4.50 9.83
C ASN A 211 5.59 4.68 9.04
N THR A 212 5.95 3.65 8.25
CA THR A 212 7.11 3.66 7.36
C THR A 212 6.67 3.84 5.92
N GLY A 213 7.48 4.52 5.11
CA GLY A 213 7.14 4.70 3.69
C GLY A 213 6.61 6.09 3.41
N ASN A 214 5.64 6.18 2.51
CA ASN A 214 4.94 7.40 2.16
C ASN A 214 3.56 7.44 2.82
N THR A 215 3.54 7.58 4.15
CA THR A 215 2.32 7.63 4.94
C THR A 215 2.11 9.01 5.56
N SER A 216 0.84 9.43 5.69
CA SER A 216 0.46 10.59 6.50
C SER A 216 0.32 10.23 7.97
N GLU A 217 -0.18 9.04 8.27
CA GLU A 217 -0.38 8.53 9.63
C GLU A 217 -0.37 6.99 9.64
N PRO A 218 -0.25 6.33 10.80
CA PRO A 218 -0.18 4.88 10.89
C PRO A 218 -1.43 4.18 10.34
N HIS A 219 -1.27 3.41 9.27
CA HIS A 219 -2.32 2.63 8.62
C HIS A 219 -1.74 1.36 7.99
N LEU A 220 -2.60 0.41 7.66
CA LEU A 220 -2.22 -0.74 6.84
C LEU A 220 -2.64 -0.50 5.39
N HIS A 221 -1.67 -0.55 4.48
CA HIS A 221 -1.91 -0.68 3.05
C HIS A 221 -1.85 -2.15 2.66
N PHE A 222 -2.93 -2.66 2.09
CA PHE A 222 -3.04 -4.03 1.57
C PHE A 222 -3.37 -4.02 0.08
N GLN A 223 -2.72 -4.89 -0.69
CA GLN A 223 -3.07 -5.09 -2.09
C GLN A 223 -2.78 -6.51 -2.58
N LEU A 224 -3.50 -6.91 -3.62
CA LEU A 224 -3.25 -8.13 -4.39
C LEU A 224 -2.68 -7.78 -5.76
N MET A 225 -1.73 -8.58 -6.25
CA MET A 225 -0.92 -8.30 -7.43
C MET A 225 -0.77 -9.53 -8.32
N ASP A 226 -0.58 -9.30 -9.62
CA ASP A 226 -0.39 -10.36 -10.63
C ASP A 226 1.07 -10.81 -10.82
N ARG A 227 2.01 -10.23 -10.05
CA ARG A 227 3.44 -10.55 -10.06
C ARG A 227 4.12 -10.00 -8.80
N PRO A 228 5.31 -10.52 -8.43
CA PRO A 228 5.93 -10.18 -7.16
C PRO A 228 6.59 -8.79 -7.15
N GLN A 229 6.95 -8.23 -8.31
CA GLN A 229 7.53 -6.89 -8.38
C GLN A 229 6.43 -5.82 -8.44
N ALA A 230 6.10 -5.21 -7.31
CA ALA A 230 5.07 -4.16 -7.21
C ALA A 230 5.20 -3.07 -8.29
N ALA A 231 6.43 -2.58 -8.54
CA ALA A 231 6.71 -1.57 -9.57
C ALA A 231 6.21 -1.94 -10.98
N MET A 232 6.06 -3.24 -11.24
CA MET A 232 5.63 -3.78 -12.53
C MET A 232 4.23 -4.38 -12.48
N ALA A 233 3.61 -4.52 -11.30
CA ALA A 233 2.40 -5.32 -11.12
C ALA A 233 1.13 -4.61 -11.59
N ALA A 234 0.16 -5.39 -12.07
CA ALA A 234 -1.24 -4.99 -12.04
C ALA A 234 -1.80 -5.27 -10.66
N GLY A 235 -2.59 -4.34 -10.12
CA GLY A 235 -3.43 -4.63 -8.97
C GLY A 235 -4.57 -5.53 -9.40
N LEU A 236 -4.84 -6.58 -8.62
CA LEU A 236 -5.93 -7.52 -8.86
C LEU A 236 -7.13 -7.19 -7.97
N PRO A 237 -8.37 -7.33 -8.46
CA PRO A 237 -9.56 -7.19 -7.64
C PRO A 237 -9.63 -8.31 -6.59
N PHE A 238 -10.07 -7.98 -5.40
CA PHE A 238 -10.30 -8.93 -4.30
C PHE A 238 -11.48 -8.50 -3.45
N ARG A 239 -11.93 -9.40 -2.58
CA ARG A 239 -12.93 -9.17 -1.55
C ARG A 239 -12.52 -9.84 -0.25
N TRP A 240 -13.02 -9.34 0.87
CA TRP A 240 -12.76 -9.93 2.18
C TRP A 240 -13.93 -10.77 2.68
N SER A 241 -13.60 -11.96 3.21
CA SER A 241 -14.57 -12.85 3.83
C SER A 241 -13.94 -13.67 4.96
N PRO A 242 -14.61 -13.84 6.11
CA PRO A 242 -15.83 -13.12 6.51
C PRO A 242 -15.54 -11.64 6.84
N LEU A 243 -16.54 -10.79 6.62
CA LEU A 243 -16.50 -9.36 6.90
C LEU A 243 -17.92 -8.88 7.23
N THR A 244 -18.07 -8.02 8.23
CA THR A 244 -19.34 -7.34 8.52
C THR A 244 -19.15 -5.84 8.38
N ILE A 245 -19.90 -5.20 7.48
CA ILE A 245 -19.92 -3.73 7.34
C ILE A 245 -20.87 -3.14 8.37
N GLU A 246 -20.43 -2.12 9.11
CA GLU A 246 -21.32 -1.34 9.97
C GLU A 246 -22.20 -0.41 9.11
N PRO A 247 -23.47 -0.21 9.47
CA PRO A 247 -24.39 0.59 8.65
C PRO A 247 -24.00 2.06 8.60
N ASP A 248 -23.47 2.58 9.70
CA ASP A 248 -23.05 3.98 9.81
C ASP A 248 -21.56 4.11 9.44
N PRO A 249 -21.21 5.06 8.55
CA PRO A 249 -19.82 5.33 8.23
C PRO A 249 -19.14 6.02 9.41
N ASP A 250 -17.80 5.98 9.40
CA ASP A 250 -17.00 6.75 10.32
C ASP A 250 -17.23 8.25 10.10
N PRO A 251 -17.60 9.01 11.14
CA PRO A 251 -17.93 10.43 10.99
C PRO A 251 -16.77 11.28 10.47
N HIS A 252 -15.53 10.80 10.59
CA HIS A 252 -14.32 11.51 10.18
C HIS A 252 -13.91 11.18 8.75
N TRP A 253 -14.08 9.92 8.35
CA TRP A 253 -13.67 9.43 7.03
C TRP A 253 -14.83 9.30 6.03
N ALA A 254 -16.07 9.54 6.48
CA ALA A 254 -17.24 9.52 5.62
C ALA A 254 -17.06 10.46 4.41
N PRO A 255 -17.28 9.96 3.19
CA PRO A 255 -17.21 10.82 2.01
C PRO A 255 -18.35 11.84 2.07
N LYS A 256 -18.05 13.09 1.69
CA LYS A 256 -19.04 14.18 1.64
C LYS A 256 -20.25 13.89 0.74
N LYS A 257 -20.12 12.91 -0.16
CA LYS A 257 -21.18 12.42 -1.03
C LYS A 257 -21.20 10.90 -1.00
N PRO A 258 -22.37 10.25 -0.96
CA PRO A 258 -22.47 8.81 -1.14
C PRO A 258 -21.81 8.41 -2.47
N VAL A 259 -21.02 7.34 -2.44
CA VAL A 259 -20.39 6.78 -3.64
C VAL A 259 -20.95 5.39 -3.86
N ALA A 260 -21.38 5.10 -5.09
CA ALA A 260 -21.86 3.77 -5.46
C ALA A 260 -20.70 2.77 -5.38
N GLU A 261 -20.97 1.55 -4.90
CA GLU A 261 -19.93 0.54 -4.77
C GLU A 261 -19.39 0.12 -6.14
N THR A 262 -18.06 0.16 -6.30
CA THR A 262 -17.38 -0.24 -7.53
C THR A 262 -16.84 -1.66 -7.50
N VAL A 263 -16.59 -2.23 -6.32
CA VAL A 263 -16.16 -3.62 -6.11
C VAL A 263 -16.90 -4.16 -4.89
N GLU A 264 -17.69 -5.22 -5.07
CA GLU A 264 -18.43 -5.84 -3.98
C GLU A 264 -17.51 -6.62 -3.02
N GLY A 265 -17.86 -6.61 -1.73
CA GLY A 265 -17.17 -7.41 -0.71
C GLY A 265 -15.93 -6.75 -0.10
N LEU A 266 -15.77 -5.44 -0.28
CA LEU A 266 -14.84 -4.59 0.48
C LEU A 266 -15.59 -3.41 1.09
N PRO A 267 -15.13 -2.87 2.24
CA PRO A 267 -15.66 -1.63 2.78
C PRO A 267 -15.38 -0.46 1.82
N ALA A 268 -16.37 0.38 1.55
CA ALA A 268 -16.15 1.65 0.86
C ALA A 268 -15.31 2.61 1.73
N THR A 269 -14.67 3.60 1.11
CA THR A 269 -14.02 4.71 1.83
C THR A 269 -15.01 5.33 2.82
N GLY A 270 -14.57 5.45 4.08
CA GLY A 270 -15.36 5.94 5.21
C GLY A 270 -16.25 4.88 5.87
N GLN A 271 -16.42 3.69 5.29
CA GLN A 271 -17.20 2.64 5.95
C GLN A 271 -16.37 1.94 7.01
N ILE A 272 -17.02 1.68 8.14
CA ILE A 272 -16.49 0.88 9.22
C ILE A 272 -16.84 -0.58 8.97
N PHE A 273 -15.91 -1.47 9.28
CA PHE A 273 -16.10 -2.90 9.18
C PHE A 273 -15.55 -3.64 10.41
N ARG A 274 -16.08 -4.85 10.61
CA ARG A 274 -15.66 -5.79 11.65
C ARG A 274 -15.23 -7.10 11.04
N THR A 275 -14.23 -7.68 11.68
CA THR A 275 -13.66 -8.99 11.37
C THR A 275 -13.72 -9.85 12.64
N PRO A 276 -13.83 -11.19 12.52
CA PRO A 276 -13.84 -12.07 13.69
C PRO A 276 -12.59 -11.87 14.56
N GLU A 277 -12.74 -11.96 15.88
CA GLU A 277 -11.60 -11.92 16.79
C GLU A 277 -10.69 -13.14 16.61
N SER A 278 -9.39 -12.97 16.88
CA SER A 278 -8.33 -13.96 16.65
C SER A 278 -8.51 -15.30 17.38
N GLY A 279 -9.44 -15.40 18.35
CA GLY A 279 -9.72 -16.60 19.14
C GLY A 279 -10.29 -17.80 18.37
N VAL A 280 -10.60 -17.67 17.08
CA VAL A 280 -11.06 -18.76 16.20
C VAL A 280 -9.94 -19.31 15.30
N MET A 281 -8.74 -18.73 15.33
CA MET A 281 -7.60 -19.18 14.54
C MET A 281 -6.47 -19.72 15.45
N PRO A 282 -5.92 -20.92 15.18
CA PRO A 282 -4.91 -21.52 16.05
C PRO A 282 -3.64 -20.64 16.10
N GLN A 283 -3.25 -20.25 17.32
CA GLN A 283 -2.06 -19.44 17.61
C GLN A 283 -0.78 -20.11 17.08
N PRO A 284 0.03 -19.46 16.22
CA PRO A 284 1.33 -19.99 15.84
C PRO A 284 2.39 -19.75 16.93
N LYS A 285 3.28 -20.73 17.05
CA LYS A 285 4.43 -20.74 17.97
C LYS A 285 5.35 -19.54 17.72
N ARG A 286 5.78 -18.89 18.80
CA ARG A 286 6.91 -17.96 18.78
C ARG A 286 8.19 -18.72 18.42
N GLU A 287 8.82 -18.30 17.34
CA GLU A 287 10.26 -17.99 17.24
C GLU A 287 10.58 -17.76 15.76
N ALA A 288 10.63 -16.49 15.36
CA ALA A 288 11.38 -16.07 14.20
C ALA A 288 12.43 -15.07 14.71
N SER A 289 13.61 -15.59 15.06
CA SER A 289 14.83 -14.81 14.89
C SER A 289 15.39 -15.22 13.54
N CYS A 290 15.18 -14.37 12.54
CA CYS A 290 16.28 -14.08 11.65
C CYS A 290 17.28 -13.15 12.43
#